data_AF-A0A7W3MXS9-F1
#
_entry.id   AF-A0A7W3MXS9-F1
#
_cell.length_a   1.000
_cell.length_b   1.000
_cell.length_c   1.000
_cell.angle_alpha   90.00
_cell.angle_beta   90.00
_cell.angle_gamma   90.00
#
_symmetry.space_group_name_H-M   'P 1'
#
loop_
_entity.id
_entity.type
_entity.pdbx_description
1 polymer ?
#
loop_
_entity_poly.entity_id
_entity_poly.type
_entity_poly.pdbx_seq_one_letter_code
_entity_poly.pdbx_strand_id
1 'polypeptide(L)'
;MLLHTMASISDQILASPDDLQTDQLADWLRQIFGPLFLVIVSIVAIFFLFTREITRFVQFIVLAIGIGIIFYVPNIIETTAKAIARALGVDLS
;
A
#
# COMPACT_ATOMS: atom_id res chain seq x y z
N MET A 1 -34.27 56.48 -28.48
CA MET A 1 -32.90 56.15 -28.94
C MET A 1 -31.88 55.89 -27.82
N LEU A 2 -32.22 56.00 -26.53
CA LEU A 2 -31.29 55.67 -25.42
C LEU A 2 -31.53 54.28 -24.78
N LEU A 3 -32.69 53.66 -25.02
CA LEU A 3 -33.00 52.32 -24.48
C LEU A 3 -32.26 51.18 -25.22
N HIS A 4 -31.79 51.44 -26.45
CA HIS A 4 -31.06 50.45 -27.23
C HIS A 4 -29.58 50.32 -26.81
N THR A 5 -29.02 51.41 -26.26
CA THR A 5 -27.62 51.49 -25.82
C THR A 5 -27.39 50.83 -24.46
N MET A 6 -28.44 50.60 -23.67
CA MET A 6 -28.34 49.95 -22.35
C MET A 6 -28.51 48.42 -22.42
N ALA A 7 -29.06 47.88 -23.52
CA ALA A 7 -29.20 46.44 -23.73
C ALA A 7 -27.88 45.77 -24.17
N SER A 8 -26.95 46.52 -24.78
CA SER A 8 -25.67 45.99 -25.25
C SER A 8 -24.58 45.92 -24.19
N ILE A 9 -24.80 46.48 -22.99
CA ILE A 9 -23.81 46.49 -21.90
C ILE A 9 -23.90 45.20 -21.06
N SER A 10 -25.05 44.54 -21.02
CA SER A 10 -25.23 43.30 -20.24
C SER A 10 -24.64 42.06 -20.92
N ASP A 11 -24.62 42.01 -22.25
CA ASP A 11 -24.04 40.85 -22.97
C ASP A 11 -22.50 40.87 -23.00
N GLN A 12 -21.87 42.02 -22.73
CA GLN A 12 -20.41 42.13 -22.69
C GLN A 12 -19.82 41.82 -21.29
N ILE A 13 -20.68 41.60 -20.29
CA ILE A 13 -20.33 41.03 -18.97
C ILE A 13 -20.76 39.56 -18.86
N LEU A 14 -21.25 38.96 -19.95
CA LEU A 14 -21.33 37.51 -20.06
C LEU A 14 -19.96 37.01 -20.51
N ALA A 15 -19.13 36.68 -19.52
CA ALA A 15 -17.91 35.88 -19.61
C ALA A 15 -17.45 35.63 -21.05
N SER A 16 -16.41 36.36 -21.48
CA SER A 16 -15.57 35.86 -22.57
C SER A 16 -15.32 34.38 -22.27
N PRO A 17 -15.60 33.45 -23.20
CA PRO A 17 -14.98 32.14 -23.19
C PRO A 17 -13.50 32.35 -23.59
N ASP A 18 -12.79 33.21 -22.85
CA ASP A 18 -11.35 33.17 -22.79
C ASP A 18 -11.04 31.91 -22.01
N ASP A 19 -11.04 30.81 -22.76
CA ASP A 19 -10.01 29.81 -22.67
C ASP A 19 -9.68 29.51 -21.21
N LEU A 20 -10.53 28.71 -20.54
CA LEU A 20 -10.07 28.01 -19.34
C LEU A 20 -8.79 27.34 -19.79
N GLN A 21 -7.64 27.83 -19.31
CA GLN A 21 -6.30 27.40 -19.70
C GLN A 21 -6.05 25.99 -19.14
N THR A 22 -6.91 25.04 -19.52
CA THR A 22 -6.91 23.65 -19.08
C THR A 22 -5.66 22.96 -19.57
N ASP A 23 -5.12 23.40 -20.70
CA ASP A 23 -3.87 22.90 -21.25
C ASP A 23 -2.68 23.31 -20.36
N GLN A 24 -2.59 24.57 -19.94
CA GLN A 24 -1.56 25.02 -19.00
C GLN A 24 -1.71 24.36 -17.62
N LEU A 25 -2.94 24.17 -17.15
CA LEU A 25 -3.19 23.47 -15.89
C LEU A 25 -2.82 21.98 -15.99
N ALA A 26 -3.10 21.32 -17.11
CA ALA A 26 -2.74 19.93 -17.37
C ALA A 26 -1.23 19.74 -17.48
N ASP A 27 -0.53 20.67 -18.14
CA ASP A 27 0.93 20.63 -18.27
C ASP A 27 1.61 20.88 -16.92
N TRP A 28 1.13 21.84 -16.14
CA TRP A 28 1.57 22.07 -14.77
C TRP A 28 1.36 20.83 -13.89
N LEU A 29 0.16 20.23 -13.98
CA LEU A 29 -0.17 19.03 -13.21
C LEU A 29 0.71 17.84 -13.63
N ARG A 30 0.95 17.63 -14.93
CA ARG A 30 1.83 16.55 -15.42
C ARG A 30 3.28 16.73 -14.98
N GLN A 31 3.79 17.96 -15.01
CA GLN A 31 5.16 18.27 -14.63
C GLN A 31 5.45 17.98 -13.16
N ILE A 32 4.43 18.06 -12.30
CA ILE A 32 4.54 17.77 -10.86
C ILE A 32 4.17 16.32 -10.57
N PHE A 33 3.02 15.87 -11.07
CA PHE A 33 2.43 14.59 -10.70
C PHE A 33 3.18 13.42 -11.33
N GLY A 34 3.71 13.58 -12.55
CA GLY A 34 4.47 12.53 -13.24
C GLY A 34 5.73 12.12 -12.47
N PRO A 35 6.68 13.03 -12.19
CA PRO A 35 7.89 12.71 -11.45
C PRO A 35 7.63 12.21 -10.03
N LEU A 36 6.71 12.85 -9.29
CA LEU A 36 6.39 12.43 -7.92
C LEU A 36 5.75 11.05 -7.87
N PHE A 37 4.83 10.75 -8.78
CA PHE A 37 4.22 9.43 -8.88
C PHE A 37 5.27 8.34 -9.17
N LEU A 38 6.16 8.58 -10.14
CA LEU A 38 7.20 7.62 -10.48
C LEU A 38 8.17 7.36 -9.32
N VAL A 39 8.58 8.41 -8.59
CA VAL A 39 9.45 8.25 -7.41
C VAL A 39 8.75 7.41 -6.34
N ILE A 40 7.53 7.76 -5.95
CA ILE A 40 6.80 7.05 -4.91
C ILE A 40 6.54 5.59 -5.33
N VAL A 41 6.05 5.37 -6.55
CA VAL A 41 5.79 4.01 -7.07
C VAL A 41 7.08 3.20 -7.16
N SER A 42 8.21 3.82 -7.52
CA SER A 42 9.49 3.09 -7.57
C SER A 42 9.91 2.60 -6.18
N ILE A 43 9.76 3.42 -5.14
CA ILE A 43 10.06 3.03 -3.75
C ILE A 43 9.12 1.91 -3.33
N VAL A 44 7.80 2.08 -3.53
CA VAL A 44 6.81 1.06 -3.19
C VAL A 44 7.07 -0.25 -3.95
N ALA A 45 7.44 -0.18 -5.23
CA ALA A 45 7.76 -1.35 -6.05
C ALA A 45 9.01 -2.09 -5.53
N ILE A 46 10.05 -1.35 -5.12
CA ILE A 46 11.24 -1.92 -4.50
C ILE A 46 10.88 -2.61 -3.17
N PHE A 47 10.15 -1.92 -2.29
CA PHE A 47 9.68 -2.50 -1.03
C PHE A 47 8.83 -3.74 -1.26
N PHE A 48 7.96 -3.73 -2.26
CA PHE A 48 7.09 -4.85 -2.61
C PHE A 48 7.88 -6.06 -3.15
N LEU A 49 8.86 -5.81 -4.02
CA LEU A 49 9.79 -6.83 -4.52
C LEU A 49 10.54 -7.50 -3.37
N PHE A 50 11.10 -6.71 -2.46
CA PHE A 50 11.81 -7.25 -1.30
C PHE A 50 10.86 -7.94 -0.30
N THR A 51 9.69 -7.37 -0.03
CA THR A 51 8.75 -7.96 0.94
C THR A 51 8.31 -9.36 0.50
N ARG A 52 8.05 -9.58 -0.79
CA ARG A 52 7.65 -10.90 -1.32
C ARG A 52 8.74 -11.96 -1.18
N GLU A 53 9.99 -11.59 -1.40
CA GLU A 53 11.11 -12.52 -1.29
C GLU A 53 11.52 -12.77 0.17
N ILE A 54 11.59 -11.70 0.97
CA ILE A 54 12.00 -11.77 2.37
C ILE A 54 10.97 -12.53 3.21
N THR A 55 9.66 -12.37 2.95
CA THR A 55 8.64 -13.14 3.70
C THR A 55 8.78 -14.65 3.49
N ARG A 56 9.07 -15.10 2.26
CA ARG A 56 9.37 -16.51 1.99
C ARG A 56 10.63 -16.97 2.70
N PHE A 57 11.69 -16.16 2.68
CA PHE A 57 12.94 -16.46 3.38
C PHE A 57 12.76 -16.57 4.90
N VAL A 58 12.01 -15.63 5.50
CA VAL A 58 11.68 -15.63 6.92
C VAL A 58 10.87 -16.88 7.28
N GLN A 59 9.92 -17.30 6.44
CA GLN A 59 9.18 -18.56 6.66
C GLN A 59 10.12 -19.77 6.76
N PHE A 60 11.12 -19.86 5.88
CA PHE A 60 12.13 -20.92 5.94
C PHE A 60 12.95 -20.86 7.22
N ILE A 61 13.41 -19.68 7.63
CA ILE A 61 14.17 -19.50 8.88
C ILE A 61 13.33 -19.91 10.08
N VAL A 62 12.09 -19.44 10.17
CA VAL A 62 11.18 -19.76 11.28
C VAL A 62 10.94 -21.27 11.36
N LEU A 63 10.73 -21.94 10.22
CA LEU A 63 10.58 -23.39 10.18
C LEU A 63 11.85 -24.10 10.64
N ALA A 64 13.03 -23.69 10.14
CA ALA A 64 14.31 -24.28 10.51
C ALA A 64 14.59 -24.13 12.02
N ILE A 65 14.33 -22.95 12.58
CA ILE A 65 14.46 -22.70 14.02
C ILE A 65 13.46 -23.57 14.79
N GLY A 66 12.21 -23.66 14.36
CA GLY A 66 11.19 -24.49 15.00
C GLY A 66 11.58 -25.97 15.07
N ILE A 67 12.08 -26.53 13.96
CA ILE A 67 12.63 -27.89 13.93
C ILE A 67 13.83 -28.00 14.87
N GLY A 68 14.76 -27.04 14.81
CA GLY A 68 15.91 -27.00 15.70
C GLY A 68 15.51 -27.07 17.18
N ILE A 69 14.53 -26.27 17.59
CA ILE A 69 14.03 -26.26 18.97
C ILE A 69 13.42 -27.62 19.35
N ILE A 70 12.53 -28.18 18.51
CA ILE A 70 11.84 -29.45 18.83
C ILE A 70 12.83 -30.60 19.03
N PHE A 71 13.87 -30.67 18.19
CA PHE A 71 14.79 -31.82 18.17
C PHE A 71 16.02 -31.64 19.06
N TYR A 72 16.49 -30.41 19.31
CA TYR A 72 17.73 -30.16 20.06
C TYR A 72 17.52 -29.62 21.47
N VAL A 73 16.37 -29.04 21.79
CA VAL A 73 16.11 -28.57 23.16
C VAL A 73 15.64 -29.76 24.01
N PRO A 74 16.33 -30.07 25.12
CA PRO A 74 15.96 -31.19 25.97
C PRO A 74 14.56 -31.01 26.56
N ASN A 75 13.86 -32.12 26.78
CA ASN A 75 12.53 -32.19 27.40
C ASN A 75 11.37 -31.58 26.58
N ILE A 76 11.60 -31.00 25.40
CA ILE A 76 10.51 -30.49 24.56
C ILE A 76 9.60 -31.64 24.10
N ILE A 77 10.18 -32.72 23.58
CA ILE A 77 9.42 -33.89 23.10
C ILE A 77 8.57 -34.49 24.23
N GLU A 78 9.17 -34.65 25.42
CA GLU A 78 8.48 -35.19 26.59
C GLU A 78 7.33 -34.27 27.04
N THR A 79 7.58 -32.96 27.11
CA THR A 79 6.58 -31.98 27.53
C THR A 79 5.41 -31.93 26.53
N THR A 80 5.70 -31.93 25.23
CA THR A 80 4.68 -31.97 24.18
C THR A 80 3.89 -33.27 24.24
N ALA A 81 4.53 -34.42 24.43
CA ALA A 81 3.85 -35.71 24.56
C ALA A 81 2.92 -35.75 25.78
N LYS A 82 3.38 -35.28 26.94
CA LYS A 82 2.55 -35.17 28.16
C LYS A 82 1.37 -34.21 27.96
N ALA A 83 1.59 -33.08 27.29
CA ALA A 83 0.53 -32.12 27.00
C ALA A 83 -0.55 -32.71 26.07
N ILE A 84 -0.14 -33.41 25.02
CA ILE A 84 -1.06 -34.10 24.09
C ILE A 84 -1.83 -35.21 24.82
N ALA A 85 -1.13 -36.03 25.61
CA ALA A 85 -1.76 -37.10 26.38
C ALA A 85 -2.82 -36.58 27.34
N ARG A 86 -2.52 -35.51 28.09
CA ARG A 86 -3.49 -34.83 28.96
C ARG A 86 -4.67 -34.25 28.19
N ALA A 87 -4.42 -33.62 27.03
CA ALA A 87 -5.49 -33.09 26.18
C ALA A 87 -6.40 -34.20 25.63
N LEU A 88 -5.85 -35.40 25.43
CA LEU A 88 -6.59 -36.60 25.04
C LEU A 88 -7.22 -37.35 26.23
N GLY A 89 -7.11 -36.84 27.46
CA GLY A 89 -7.68 -37.46 28.66
C GLY A 89 -6.89 -38.65 29.20
N VAL A 90 -5.63 -38.81 28.77
CA VAL A 90 -4.71 -39.84 29.26
C VAL A 90 -3.80 -39.22 30.32
N ASP A 91 -3.93 -39.66 31.57
CA ASP A 91 -3.03 -39.26 32.64
C ASP A 91 -1.76 -40.11 32.59
N LEU A 92 -0.65 -39.47 32.21
CA LEU A 92 0.69 -40.05 32.24
C LEU A 92 1.33 -39.67 33.58
N SER A 93 1.42 -40.64 34.49
CA SER A 93 2.14 -40.54 35.78
C SER A 93 3.65 -40.54 35.59
#